data_AF-A4S4J5-F1
#
_entry.id   AF-A4S4J5-F1
#
_cell.length_a   1.000
_cell.length_b   1.000
_cell.length_c   1.000
_cell.angle_alpha   90.00
_cell.angle_beta   90.00
_cell.angle_gamma   90.00
#
_symmetry.space_group_name_H-M   'P 1'
#
loop_
_entity.id
_entity.type
_entity.pdbx_description
1 polymer ?
#
loop_
_entity_poly.entity_id
_entity_poly.type
_entity_poly.pdbx_seq_one_letter_code
_entity_poly.pdbx_strand_id
1 'polypeptide(L)'
;MDWARARAKAPEGTVVEPFEMRRSMALSLAAARMRDVARAEASEELMKKHKGATSTRDICVEFTTLSRDVYAVYHPVWYVSFEHGYVVDENANKIIQQPREAVVCGVTGLVVSDDLICDHKARALAFSAVAIPASIAAYVWPESAYFFLGQGALASAVAAAGAAVLARQVPKMRQDKIDAVRVHDEERAFARAMRSVGNSEWMDESVQRRRDDAEWRRWRETDKMRWDPDKRRAWAYSILETQIFRFRERQEMRHEMEERAHLADEAARREAEMERKYGANWKRSRGDDAHGAPSGRHPGFSRDIHGFYKTLRLDAKLGHATEEEIKAAFRLVALETHPDKVAGDASAKKRAAERFQLAQKAYAVLGNKFERTAYDRK
;
A
#
# COMPACT_ATOMS: atom_id res chain seq x y z
N MET A 1 -23.74 -11.01 -9.03
CA MET A 1 -25.13 -10.90 -8.55
C MET A 1 -25.61 -9.49 -8.78
N ASP A 2 -26.77 -9.32 -9.42
CA ASP A 2 -27.42 -8.01 -9.56
C ASP A 2 -27.96 -7.55 -8.22
N TRP A 3 -27.45 -6.43 -7.72
CA TRP A 3 -27.99 -5.72 -6.56
C TRP A 3 -29.52 -5.57 -6.61
N ALA A 4 -30.07 -5.33 -7.81
CA ALA A 4 -31.50 -5.23 -8.05
C ALA A 4 -32.28 -6.51 -7.66
N ARG A 5 -31.72 -7.70 -7.90
CA ARG A 5 -32.35 -8.98 -7.52
C ARG A 5 -32.35 -9.22 -6.02
N ALA A 6 -31.30 -8.78 -5.31
CA ALA A 6 -31.24 -8.88 -3.85
C ALA A 6 -32.26 -7.94 -3.20
N ARG A 7 -32.35 -6.70 -3.69
CA ARG A 7 -33.33 -5.71 -3.23
C ARG A 7 -34.78 -6.19 -3.41
N ALA A 8 -35.09 -6.85 -4.53
CA ALA A 8 -36.42 -7.38 -4.81
C ALA A 8 -36.85 -8.54 -3.89
N LYS A 9 -35.90 -9.22 -3.23
CA LYS A 9 -36.17 -10.34 -2.30
C LYS A 9 -36.14 -9.94 -0.84
N ALA A 10 -35.75 -8.70 -0.52
CA ALA A 10 -35.65 -8.23 0.85
C ALA A 10 -37.05 -7.92 1.42
N PRO A 11 -37.31 -8.23 2.70
CA PRO A 11 -38.56 -7.85 3.36
C PRO A 11 -38.80 -6.33 3.31
N GLU A 12 -40.08 -5.93 3.23
CA GLU A 12 -40.46 -4.51 3.28
C GLU A 12 -39.89 -3.84 4.55
N GLY A 13 -39.33 -2.64 4.40
CA GLY A 13 -38.66 -1.89 5.47
C GLY A 13 -37.18 -2.24 5.68
N THR A 14 -36.64 -3.26 5.00
CA THR A 14 -35.21 -3.59 5.10
C THR A 14 -34.38 -2.71 4.16
N VAL A 15 -33.46 -1.92 4.73
CA VAL A 15 -32.50 -1.15 3.93
C VAL A 15 -31.40 -2.08 3.43
N VAL A 16 -31.31 -2.27 2.11
CA VAL A 16 -30.25 -3.05 1.46
C VAL A 16 -29.24 -2.11 0.85
N GLU A 17 -28.07 -2.02 1.48
CA GLU A 17 -26.96 -1.21 0.97
C GLU A 17 -26.40 -1.77 -0.35
N PRO A 18 -26.01 -0.90 -1.30
CA PRO A 18 -25.36 -1.34 -2.52
C PRO A 18 -23.97 -1.91 -2.25
N PHE A 19 -23.55 -2.86 -3.09
CA PHE A 19 -22.15 -3.29 -3.08
C PHE A 19 -21.28 -2.22 -3.72
N GLU A 20 -20.52 -1.50 -2.89
CA GLU A 20 -19.62 -0.44 -3.36
C GLU A 20 -18.22 -0.94 -3.76
N MET A 21 -17.88 -2.19 -3.40
CA MET A 21 -16.54 -2.74 -3.60
C MET A 21 -16.40 -3.43 -4.96
N ARG A 22 -15.33 -3.11 -5.69
CA ARG A 22 -14.96 -3.85 -6.92
C ARG A 22 -14.69 -5.33 -6.61
N ARG A 23 -15.06 -6.23 -7.54
CA ARG A 23 -14.84 -7.68 -7.36
C ARG A 23 -13.36 -8.05 -7.20
N SER A 24 -12.47 -7.40 -7.96
CA SER A 24 -11.02 -7.60 -7.85
C SER A 24 -10.49 -7.25 -6.46
N MET A 25 -11.01 -6.17 -5.88
CA MET A 25 -10.70 -5.73 -4.52
C MET A 25 -11.23 -6.72 -3.48
N ALA A 26 -12.46 -7.20 -3.64
CA ALA A 26 -13.01 -8.20 -2.73
C ALA A 26 -12.16 -9.49 -2.75
N LEU A 27 -11.70 -9.91 -3.93
CA LEU A 27 -10.83 -11.07 -4.10
C LEU A 27 -9.46 -10.87 -3.44
N SER A 28 -8.82 -9.71 -3.61
CA SER A 28 -7.51 -9.43 -3.00
C SER A 28 -7.60 -9.42 -1.48
N LEU A 29 -8.65 -8.80 -0.91
CA LEU A 29 -8.90 -8.81 0.53
C LEU A 29 -9.21 -10.20 1.07
N ALA A 30 -10.01 -10.99 0.35
CA ALA A 30 -10.30 -12.37 0.74
C ALA A 30 -9.02 -13.21 0.76
N ALA A 31 -8.20 -13.14 -0.28
CA ALA A 31 -6.93 -13.86 -0.36
C ALA A 31 -5.91 -13.39 0.70
N ALA A 32 -5.88 -12.09 1.02
CA ALA A 32 -5.08 -11.57 2.12
C ALA A 32 -5.56 -12.12 3.48
N ARG A 33 -6.87 -12.13 3.72
CA ARG A 33 -7.46 -12.67 4.96
C ARG A 33 -7.19 -14.17 5.13
N MET A 34 -7.33 -14.96 4.07
CA MET A 34 -6.99 -16.39 4.10
C MET A 34 -5.53 -16.61 4.50
N ARG A 35 -4.61 -15.77 3.98
CA ARG A 35 -3.19 -15.82 4.35
C ARG A 35 -2.96 -15.40 5.79
N ASP A 36 -3.65 -14.38 6.28
CA ASP A 36 -3.55 -13.97 7.68
C ASP A 36 -4.00 -15.08 8.64
N VAL A 37 -5.10 -15.78 8.33
CA VAL A 37 -5.60 -16.91 9.12
C VAL A 37 -4.59 -18.05 9.13
N ALA A 38 -4.14 -18.51 7.96
CA ALA A 38 -3.16 -19.58 7.90
C ALA A 38 -1.81 -19.19 8.53
N ARG A 39 -1.43 -17.91 8.47
CA ARG A 39 -0.22 -17.40 9.14
C ARG A 39 -0.38 -17.46 10.67
N ALA A 40 -1.56 -17.16 11.18
CA ALA A 40 -1.85 -17.27 12.62
C ALA A 40 -1.82 -18.74 13.08
N GLU A 41 -2.45 -19.64 12.32
CA GLU A 41 -2.41 -21.09 12.59
C GLU A 41 -0.97 -21.62 12.57
N ALA A 42 -0.20 -21.29 11.53
CA ALA A 42 1.21 -21.67 11.44
C ALA A 42 2.06 -21.10 12.58
N SER A 43 1.78 -19.86 13.01
CA SER A 43 2.44 -19.23 14.15
C SER A 43 2.18 -20.03 15.44
N GLU A 44 0.93 -20.39 15.69
CA GLU A 44 0.57 -21.20 16.86
C GLU A 44 1.23 -22.58 16.82
N GLU A 45 1.25 -23.24 15.67
CA GLU A 45 1.91 -24.54 15.52
C GLU A 45 3.41 -24.47 15.79
N LEU A 46 4.09 -23.43 15.28
CA LEU A 46 5.52 -23.23 15.50
C LEU A 46 5.83 -22.93 16.97
N MET A 47 5.01 -22.12 17.63
CA MET A 47 5.15 -21.83 19.07
C MET A 47 4.93 -23.09 19.92
N LYS A 48 3.97 -23.96 19.55
CA LYS A 48 3.74 -25.25 20.21
C LYS A 48 4.93 -26.20 20.03
N LYS A 49 5.53 -26.25 18.83
CA LYS A 49 6.69 -27.09 18.50
C LYS A 49 7.95 -26.63 19.23
N HIS A 50 8.17 -25.33 19.36
CA HIS A 50 9.37 -24.75 19.98
C HIS A 50 9.04 -24.08 21.32
N LYS A 51 9.01 -24.87 22.40
CA LYS A 51 8.65 -24.43 23.77
C LYS A 51 9.54 -23.34 24.39
N GLY A 52 10.67 -23.01 23.78
CA GLY A 52 11.57 -21.92 24.21
C GLY A 52 11.49 -20.65 23.35
N ALA A 53 10.65 -20.64 22.31
CA ALA A 53 10.52 -19.48 21.42
C ALA A 53 9.64 -18.39 22.05
N THR A 54 10.08 -17.13 21.96
CA THR A 54 9.34 -15.96 22.48
C THR A 54 8.36 -15.40 21.46
N SER A 55 8.66 -15.53 20.16
CA SER A 55 7.84 -14.99 19.07
C SER A 55 8.24 -15.64 17.74
N THR A 56 7.26 -15.94 16.89
CA THR A 56 7.49 -16.30 15.49
C THR A 56 7.46 -15.07 14.60
N ARG A 57 8.42 -14.95 13.68
CA ARG A 57 8.51 -13.83 12.72
C ARG A 57 8.64 -14.36 11.30
N ASP A 58 8.27 -13.52 10.33
CA ASP A 58 8.49 -13.71 8.89
C ASP A 58 7.87 -14.98 8.26
N ILE A 59 6.76 -15.45 8.83
CA ILE A 59 6.00 -16.57 8.28
C ILE A 59 5.41 -16.18 6.92
N CYS A 60 5.86 -16.88 5.89
CA CYS A 60 5.35 -16.76 4.53
C CYS A 60 4.43 -17.95 4.23
N VAL A 61 3.21 -17.64 3.80
CA VAL A 61 2.22 -18.64 3.41
C VAL A 61 1.98 -18.50 1.92
N GLU A 62 2.19 -19.60 1.19
CA GLU A 62 1.93 -19.69 -0.23
C GLU A 62 0.70 -20.56 -0.50
N PHE A 63 -0.21 -20.02 -1.31
CA PHE A 63 -1.37 -20.74 -1.79
C PHE A 63 -1.37 -20.75 -3.31
N THR A 64 -1.44 -21.95 -3.87
CA THR A 64 -1.75 -22.14 -5.28
C THR A 64 -3.27 -22.22 -5.41
N THR A 65 -3.88 -21.20 -6.03
CA THR A 65 -5.34 -21.15 -6.23
C THR A 65 -5.65 -21.68 -7.62
N LEU A 66 -6.42 -22.78 -7.70
CA LEU A 66 -6.80 -23.42 -8.97
C LEU A 66 -7.95 -22.68 -9.66
N SER A 67 -8.96 -22.28 -8.89
CA SER A 67 -10.09 -21.46 -9.35
C SER A 67 -10.42 -20.39 -8.30
N ARG A 68 -11.08 -19.31 -8.74
CA ARG A 68 -11.43 -18.19 -7.88
C ARG A 68 -12.83 -17.71 -8.19
N ASP A 69 -13.78 -18.09 -7.34
CA ASP A 69 -15.15 -17.61 -7.39
C ASP A 69 -15.45 -16.71 -6.20
N VAL A 70 -16.02 -15.54 -6.47
CA VAL A 70 -16.38 -14.56 -5.42
C VAL A 70 -17.86 -14.28 -5.50
N TYR A 71 -18.55 -14.59 -4.41
CA TYR A 71 -19.96 -14.32 -4.22
C TYR A 71 -20.11 -13.18 -3.22
N ALA A 72 -20.91 -12.19 -3.60
CA ALA A 72 -21.29 -11.12 -2.68
C ALA A 72 -22.46 -11.62 -1.83
N VAL A 73 -22.29 -11.62 -0.51
CA VAL A 73 -23.28 -12.11 0.45
C VAL A 73 -23.72 -10.96 1.33
N TYR A 74 -25.03 -10.78 1.47
CA TYR A 74 -25.62 -9.86 2.43
C TYR A 74 -25.77 -10.57 3.78
N HIS A 75 -25.20 -9.98 4.83
CA HIS A 75 -25.40 -10.44 6.19
C HIS A 75 -26.45 -9.56 6.88
N PRO A 76 -27.51 -10.14 7.47
CA PRO A 76 -28.46 -9.38 8.26
C PRO A 76 -27.75 -8.82 9.50
N VAL A 77 -27.96 -7.54 9.77
CA VAL A 77 -27.46 -6.85 10.97
C VAL A 77 -28.66 -6.22 11.64
N TRP A 78 -28.87 -6.54 12.92
CA TRP A 78 -29.92 -5.96 13.72
C TRP A 78 -29.35 -4.86 14.59
N TYR A 79 -29.94 -3.67 14.51
CA TYR A 79 -29.63 -2.57 15.40
C TYR A 79 -30.68 -2.53 16.51
N VAL A 80 -30.23 -2.65 17.75
CA VAL A 80 -31.09 -2.69 18.94
C VAL A 80 -30.75 -1.48 19.80
N SER A 81 -31.73 -0.60 19.98
CA SER A 81 -31.68 0.44 21.00
C SER A 81 -32.42 -0.05 22.24
N PHE A 82 -31.78 0.05 23.41
CA PHE A 82 -32.36 -0.36 24.69
C PHE A 82 -31.89 0.57 25.80
N GLU A 83 -32.64 0.67 26.89
CA GLU A 83 -32.27 1.50 28.03
C GLU A 83 -31.52 0.66 29.08
N HIS A 84 -30.34 1.12 29.50
CA HIS A 84 -29.59 0.47 30.59
C HIS A 84 -28.80 1.47 31.42
N GLY A 85 -29.09 1.47 32.73
CA GLY A 85 -28.52 2.40 33.70
C GLY A 85 -29.33 3.69 33.83
N TYR A 86 -29.10 4.42 34.92
CA TYR A 86 -29.75 5.70 35.17
C TYR A 86 -28.74 6.74 35.65
N VAL A 87 -28.94 7.99 35.26
CA VAL A 87 -28.26 9.15 35.83
C VAL A 87 -29.30 9.97 36.57
N VAL A 88 -29.02 10.25 37.84
CA VAL A 88 -29.80 11.24 38.60
C VAL A 88 -29.18 12.59 38.30
N ASP A 89 -29.94 13.46 37.64
CA ASP A 89 -29.52 14.84 37.46
C ASP A 89 -29.57 15.56 38.82
N GLU A 90 -28.41 16.03 39.30
CA GLU A 90 -28.26 16.65 40.62
C GLU A 90 -29.13 17.91 40.78
N ASN A 91 -29.44 18.59 39.67
CA ASN A 91 -30.21 19.83 39.68
C ASN A 91 -31.72 19.60 39.55
N ALA A 92 -32.14 18.55 38.84
CA ALA A 92 -33.54 18.30 38.51
C ALA A 92 -34.17 17.13 39.29
N ASN A 93 -33.36 16.37 40.04
CA ASN A 93 -33.74 15.15 40.75
C ASN A 93 -34.55 14.16 39.87
N LYS A 94 -34.29 14.19 38.56
CA LYS A 94 -34.92 13.32 37.57
C LYS A 94 -34.00 12.14 37.28
N ILE A 95 -34.61 10.96 37.23
CA ILE A 95 -33.96 9.73 36.81
C ILE A 95 -33.99 9.69 35.28
N ILE A 96 -32.85 9.94 34.65
CA ILE A 96 -32.69 9.86 33.20
C ILE A 96 -32.16 8.46 32.87
N GLN A 97 -32.96 7.65 32.19
CA GLN A 97 -32.51 6.36 31.65
C GLN A 97 -31.52 6.62 30.52
N GLN A 98 -30.40 5.90 30.51
CA GLN A 98 -29.41 6.06 29.44
C GLN A 98 -29.79 5.16 28.26
N PRO A 99 -30.12 5.74 27.08
CA PRO A 99 -30.28 4.94 25.88
C PRO A 99 -28.92 4.35 25.49
N ARG A 100 -28.93 3.07 25.15
CA ARG A 100 -27.79 2.28 24.71
C ARG A 100 -28.10 1.66 23.36
N GLU A 101 -27.03 1.35 22.65
CA GLU A 101 -27.09 0.82 21.31
C GLU A 101 -26.29 -0.48 21.25
N ALA A 102 -26.84 -1.47 20.59
CA ALA A 102 -26.16 -2.73 20.29
C ALA A 102 -26.39 -3.10 18.83
N VAL A 103 -25.34 -3.65 18.23
CA VAL A 103 -25.37 -4.19 16.88
C VAL A 103 -25.24 -5.71 16.99
N VAL A 104 -26.21 -6.44 16.47
CA VAL A 104 -26.26 -7.90 16.50
C VAL A 104 -26.03 -8.43 15.09
N CYS A 105 -25.01 -9.28 14.93
CA CYS A 105 -24.82 -10.03 13.70
C CYS A 105 -25.91 -11.11 13.58
N GLY A 106 -26.76 -11.02 12.56
CA GLY A 106 -27.86 -11.95 12.36
C GLY A 106 -27.44 -13.35 11.88
N VAL A 107 -26.15 -13.60 11.61
CA VAL A 107 -25.64 -14.93 11.25
C VAL A 107 -24.94 -15.63 12.42
N THR A 108 -24.01 -14.93 13.07
CA THR A 108 -23.22 -15.51 14.16
C THR A 108 -23.85 -15.30 15.53
N GLY A 109 -24.83 -14.39 15.65
CA GLY A 109 -25.40 -13.98 16.93
C GLY A 109 -24.44 -13.14 17.79
N LEU A 110 -23.26 -12.79 17.26
CA LEU A 110 -22.30 -11.94 17.97
C LEU A 110 -22.90 -10.55 18.14
N VAL A 111 -22.88 -10.07 19.39
CA VAL A 111 -23.36 -8.75 19.77
C VAL A 111 -22.16 -7.85 20.03
N VAL A 112 -22.14 -6.69 19.38
CA VAL A 112 -21.24 -5.59 19.70
C VAL A 112 -22.07 -4.51 20.35
N SER A 113 -21.79 -4.23 21.62
CA SER A 113 -22.44 -3.18 22.39
C SER A 113 -21.39 -2.38 23.15
N ASP A 114 -21.78 -1.21 23.68
CA ASP A 114 -21.00 -0.53 24.71
C ASP A 114 -20.72 -1.49 25.89
N ASP A 115 -19.52 -1.40 26.47
CA ASP A 115 -19.16 -2.17 27.67
C ASP A 115 -20.07 -1.76 28.85
N LEU A 116 -20.96 -2.67 29.25
CA LEU A 116 -21.91 -2.45 30.33
C LEU A 116 -21.23 -2.69 31.70
N ILE A 117 -20.76 -1.62 32.34
CA ILE A 117 -20.28 -1.69 33.72
C ILE A 117 -21.46 -1.44 34.66
N CYS A 118 -21.75 -2.39 35.55
CA CYS A 118 -22.74 -2.16 36.60
C CYS A 118 -22.23 -1.12 37.60
N ASP A 119 -22.82 0.08 37.61
CA ASP A 119 -22.45 1.18 38.52
C ASP A 119 -22.46 0.75 40.01
N HIS A 120 -23.36 -0.14 40.42
CA HIS A 120 -23.37 -0.69 41.78
C HIS A 120 -22.13 -1.54 42.12
N LYS A 121 -21.63 -2.34 41.17
CA LYS A 121 -20.41 -3.15 41.38
C LYS A 121 -19.17 -2.27 41.38
N ALA A 122 -19.12 -1.26 40.52
CA ALA A 122 -18.04 -0.28 40.48
C ALA A 122 -17.97 0.56 41.76
N ARG A 123 -19.13 1.06 42.25
CA ARG A 123 -19.23 1.78 43.51
C ARG A 123 -18.83 0.91 44.70
N ALA A 124 -19.29 -0.35 44.76
CA ALA A 124 -18.92 -1.27 45.84
C ALA A 124 -17.41 -1.54 45.90
N LEU A 125 -16.75 -1.73 44.75
CA LEU A 125 -15.30 -1.90 44.69
C LEU A 125 -14.54 -0.63 45.12
N ALA A 126 -14.96 0.55 44.66
CA ALA A 126 -14.34 1.81 45.07
C ALA A 126 -14.50 2.07 46.58
N PHE A 127 -15.69 1.76 47.15
CA PHE A 127 -15.92 1.83 48.59
C PHE A 127 -14.99 0.88 49.34
N SER A 128 -14.84 -0.37 48.90
CA SER A 128 -13.94 -1.33 49.55
C SER A 128 -12.47 -0.90 49.52
N ALA A 129 -12.01 -0.33 48.40
CA ALA A 129 -10.61 0.06 48.23
C ALA A 129 -10.19 1.24 49.13
N VAL A 130 -11.12 2.12 49.52
CA VAL A 130 -10.84 3.28 50.38
C VAL A 130 -11.23 3.03 51.84
N ALA A 131 -12.34 2.33 52.08
CA ALA A 131 -12.85 2.07 53.44
C ALA A 131 -12.03 1.02 54.20
N ILE A 132 -11.46 0.01 53.52
CA ILE A 132 -10.66 -1.03 54.17
C ILE A 132 -9.33 -0.45 54.70
N PRO A 133 -8.53 0.30 53.92
CA PRO A 133 -7.33 0.93 54.47
C PRO A 133 -7.63 1.97 55.56
N ALA A 134 -8.71 2.74 55.44
CA ALA A 134 -9.11 3.72 56.45
C ALA A 134 -9.55 3.07 57.77
N SER A 135 -10.25 1.93 57.70
CA SER A 135 -10.64 1.18 58.90
C SER A 135 -9.45 0.46 59.55
N ILE A 136 -8.49 -0.05 58.77
CA ILE A 136 -7.21 -0.57 59.29
C ILE A 136 -6.41 0.56 59.98
N ALA A 137 -6.31 1.75 59.37
CA ALA A 137 -5.62 2.88 59.98
C ALA A 137 -6.30 3.35 61.29
N ALA A 138 -7.63 3.34 61.33
CA ALA A 138 -8.39 3.67 62.54
C ALA A 138 -8.21 2.64 63.66
N TYR A 139 -8.02 1.36 63.34
CA TYR A 139 -7.71 0.31 64.31
C TYR A 139 -6.29 0.44 64.89
N VAL A 140 -5.32 0.87 64.08
CA VAL A 140 -3.92 1.05 64.50
C VAL A 140 -3.72 2.31 65.36
N TRP A 141 -4.50 3.38 65.14
CA TRP A 141 -4.44 4.62 65.92
C TRP A 141 -5.81 5.06 66.45
N PRO A 142 -6.24 4.54 67.61
CA PRO A 142 -7.59 4.74 68.16
C PRO A 142 -7.94 6.20 68.49
N GLU A 143 -6.97 6.96 69.01
CA GLU A 143 -7.11 8.38 69.38
C GLU A 143 -7.49 9.28 68.19
N SER A 144 -7.15 8.84 66.98
CA SER A 144 -7.43 9.53 65.71
C SER A 144 -8.51 8.83 64.88
N ALA A 145 -9.16 7.79 65.40
CA ALA A 145 -10.11 6.96 64.66
C ALA A 145 -11.29 7.76 64.08
N TYR A 146 -11.79 8.75 64.82
CA TYR A 146 -12.87 9.63 64.33
C TYR A 146 -12.44 10.49 63.14
N PHE A 147 -11.18 10.93 63.11
CA PHE A 147 -10.63 11.71 61.99
C PHE A 147 -10.45 10.83 60.75
N PHE A 148 -9.88 9.63 60.89
CA PHE A 148 -9.67 8.70 59.77
C PHE A 148 -10.96 8.07 59.24
N LEU A 149 -11.94 7.76 60.10
CA LEU A 149 -13.25 7.26 59.67
C LEU A 149 -14.11 8.37 59.03
N GLY A 150 -14.09 9.58 59.60
CA GLY A 150 -14.82 10.73 59.04
C GLY A 150 -14.26 11.19 57.69
N GLN A 151 -12.93 11.31 57.57
CA GLN A 151 -12.26 11.61 56.30
C GLN A 151 -12.37 10.45 55.32
N GLY A 152 -12.28 9.20 55.79
CA GLY A 152 -12.43 8.01 54.95
C GLY A 152 -13.82 7.87 54.34
N ALA A 153 -14.88 8.19 55.08
CA ALA A 153 -16.26 8.19 54.57
C ALA A 153 -16.47 9.26 53.49
N LEU A 154 -16.02 10.50 53.74
CA LEU A 154 -16.11 11.60 52.77
C LEU A 154 -15.23 11.34 51.53
N ALA A 155 -14.00 10.87 51.73
CA ALA A 155 -13.09 10.50 50.65
C ALA A 155 -13.63 9.33 49.83
N SER A 156 -14.32 8.36 50.44
CA SER A 156 -14.95 7.24 49.73
C SER A 156 -16.13 7.68 48.85
N ALA A 157 -16.93 8.66 49.28
CA ALA A 157 -18.02 9.21 48.47
C ALA A 157 -17.49 9.98 47.24
N VAL A 158 -16.47 10.82 47.42
CA VAL A 158 -15.80 11.54 46.32
C VAL A 158 -15.05 10.57 45.40
N ALA A 159 -14.36 9.58 45.97
CA ALA A 159 -13.70 8.53 45.22
C ALA A 159 -14.68 7.65 44.47
N ALA A 160 -15.88 7.36 45.00
CA ALA A 160 -16.91 6.59 44.30
C ALA A 160 -17.50 7.37 43.12
N ALA A 161 -17.72 8.69 43.27
CA ALA A 161 -18.14 9.55 42.17
C ALA A 161 -17.06 9.66 41.07
N GLY A 162 -15.80 9.90 41.47
CA GLY A 162 -14.65 9.91 40.56
C GLY A 162 -14.40 8.55 39.90
N ALA A 163 -14.56 7.46 40.64
CA ALA A 163 -14.42 6.09 40.13
C ALA A 163 -15.52 5.73 39.14
N ALA A 164 -16.74 6.26 39.27
CA ALA A 164 -17.78 6.06 38.26
C ALA A 164 -17.43 6.77 36.93
N VAL A 165 -16.91 8.00 37.00
CA VAL A 165 -16.45 8.74 35.81
C VAL A 165 -15.23 8.06 35.18
N LEU A 166 -14.26 7.64 35.98
CA LEU A 166 -13.08 6.92 35.51
C LEU A 166 -13.45 5.52 34.99
N ALA A 167 -14.37 4.79 35.63
CA ALA A 167 -14.85 3.49 35.17
C ALA A 167 -15.47 3.58 33.78
N ARG A 168 -16.16 4.68 33.45
CA ARG A 168 -16.68 4.93 32.09
C ARG A 168 -15.57 5.18 31.06
N GLN A 169 -14.42 5.72 31.49
CA GLN A 169 -13.28 6.00 30.59
C GLN A 169 -12.25 4.86 30.53
N VAL A 170 -12.23 3.96 31.51
CA VAL A 170 -11.27 2.85 31.61
C VAL A 170 -11.36 1.85 30.44
N PRO A 171 -12.55 1.40 29.99
CA PRO A 171 -12.67 0.53 28.82
C PRO A 171 -12.10 1.17 27.57
N LYS A 172 -12.45 2.43 27.32
CA LYS A 172 -11.94 3.21 26.19
C LYS A 172 -10.42 3.36 26.25
N MET A 173 -9.86 3.75 27.39
CA MET A 173 -8.40 3.85 27.56
C MET A 173 -7.68 2.50 27.43
N ARG A 174 -8.30 1.40 27.87
CA ARG A 174 -7.75 0.04 27.73
C ARG A 174 -7.75 -0.39 26.27
N GLN A 175 -8.86 -0.18 25.56
CA GLN A 175 -8.98 -0.44 24.12
C GLN A 175 -7.97 0.42 23.34
N ASP A 176 -7.89 1.73 23.63
CA ASP A 176 -6.94 2.65 23.00
C ASP A 176 -5.48 2.20 23.19
N LYS A 177 -5.11 1.72 24.38
CA LYS A 177 -3.77 1.17 24.63
C LYS A 177 -3.50 -0.12 23.84
N ILE A 178 -4.45 -1.04 23.81
CA ILE A 178 -4.33 -2.30 23.06
C ILE A 178 -4.20 -1.99 21.56
N ASP A 179 -5.01 -1.06 21.06
CA ASP A 179 -5.00 -0.66 19.65
C ASP A 179 -3.72 0.10 19.30
N ALA A 180 -3.20 0.97 20.18
CA ALA A 180 -1.93 1.67 19.96
C ALA A 180 -0.74 0.71 19.86
N VAL A 181 -0.68 -0.32 20.74
CA VAL A 181 0.36 -1.36 20.66
C VAL A 181 0.24 -2.14 19.36
N ARG A 182 -0.99 -2.54 18.98
CA ARG A 182 -1.25 -3.29 17.74
C ARG A 182 -0.81 -2.49 16.50
N VAL A 183 -1.21 -1.22 16.38
CA VAL A 183 -0.84 -0.34 15.26
C VAL A 183 0.67 -0.21 15.15
N HIS A 184 1.37 0.02 16.27
CA HIS A 184 2.81 0.20 16.27
C HIS A 184 3.58 -1.09 15.89
N ASP A 185 3.10 -2.26 16.33
CA ASP A 185 3.69 -3.54 15.91
C ASP A 185 3.52 -3.80 14.41
N GLU A 186 2.40 -3.37 13.83
CA GLU A 186 2.15 -3.43 12.39
C GLU A 186 2.99 -2.44 11.60
N GLU A 187 3.16 -1.20 12.07
CA GLU A 187 4.06 -0.23 11.45
C GLU A 187 5.49 -0.76 11.40
N ARG A 188 5.94 -1.41 12.48
CA ARG A 188 7.25 -2.08 12.51
C ARG A 188 7.31 -3.25 11.52
N ALA A 189 6.23 -4.02 11.37
CA ALA A 189 6.15 -5.11 10.39
C ALA A 189 6.21 -4.58 8.95
N PHE A 190 5.50 -3.49 8.67
CA PHE A 190 5.56 -2.78 7.39
C PHE A 190 6.98 -2.26 7.11
N ALA A 191 7.59 -1.57 8.07
CA ALA A 191 8.95 -1.07 7.95
C ALA A 191 9.97 -2.21 7.74
N ARG A 192 9.74 -3.41 8.30
CA ARG A 192 10.58 -4.58 8.01
C ARG A 192 10.37 -5.11 6.59
N ALA A 193 9.13 -5.24 6.14
CA ALA A 193 8.82 -5.67 4.77
C ALA A 193 9.39 -4.71 3.70
N MET A 194 9.54 -3.42 4.05
CA MET A 194 10.07 -2.40 3.16
C MET A 194 11.60 -2.20 3.24
N ARG A 195 12.29 -2.72 4.27
CA ARG A 195 13.65 -2.31 4.64
C ARG A 195 14.80 -2.84 3.76
N SER A 196 14.59 -3.81 2.90
CA SER A 196 15.67 -4.36 2.06
C SER A 196 15.09 -5.01 0.82
N VAL A 197 15.31 -4.41 -0.35
CA VAL A 197 15.21 -5.12 -1.63
C VAL A 197 16.30 -4.59 -2.55
N GLY A 198 17.35 -5.38 -2.76
CA GLY A 198 18.24 -5.20 -3.90
C GLY A 198 17.51 -5.52 -5.22
N ASN A 199 18.05 -5.13 -6.38
CA ASN A 199 17.39 -5.33 -7.68
C ASN A 199 16.93 -6.78 -7.94
N SER A 200 17.59 -7.78 -7.35
CA SER A 200 17.22 -9.20 -7.49
C SER A 200 16.08 -9.65 -6.57
N GLU A 201 15.97 -9.08 -5.36
CA GLU A 201 14.93 -9.45 -4.38
C GLU A 201 13.54 -8.92 -4.79
N TRP A 202 13.49 -7.93 -5.69
CA TRP A 202 12.24 -7.40 -6.23
C TRP A 202 11.56 -8.40 -7.18
N MET A 203 12.35 -9.29 -7.81
CA MET A 203 11.83 -10.36 -8.67
C MET A 203 11.24 -11.54 -7.88
N ASP A 204 11.60 -11.68 -6.61
CA ASP A 204 11.11 -12.75 -5.74
C ASP A 204 9.63 -12.51 -5.35
N GLU A 205 8.79 -13.45 -5.75
CA GLU A 205 7.35 -13.42 -5.52
C GLU A 205 7.01 -13.50 -4.02
N SER A 206 7.81 -14.21 -3.23
CA SER A 206 7.58 -14.37 -1.78
C SER A 206 7.78 -13.06 -1.03
N VAL A 207 8.82 -12.30 -1.39
CA VAL A 207 9.17 -11.00 -0.81
C VAL A 207 8.10 -9.97 -1.18
N GLN A 208 7.67 -9.94 -2.44
CA GLN A 208 6.63 -9.01 -2.86
C GLN A 208 5.29 -9.30 -2.16
N ARG A 209 4.89 -10.57 -2.06
CA ARG A 209 3.65 -10.93 -1.34
C ARG A 209 3.67 -10.49 0.12
N ARG A 210 4.83 -10.57 0.79
CA ARG A 210 4.99 -10.06 2.16
C ARG A 210 4.74 -8.55 2.24
N ARG A 211 5.20 -7.79 1.24
CA ARG A 211 4.97 -6.34 1.14
C ARG A 211 3.51 -6.03 0.89
N ASP A 212 2.91 -6.71 -0.06
CA ASP A 212 1.49 -6.52 -0.41
C ASP A 212 0.60 -6.81 0.82
N ASP A 213 0.93 -7.85 1.60
CA ASP A 213 0.23 -8.15 2.86
C ASP A 213 0.45 -7.10 3.95
N ALA A 214 1.64 -6.51 4.00
CA ALA A 214 1.95 -5.46 4.96
C ALA A 214 1.22 -4.15 4.60
N GLU A 215 1.09 -3.83 3.30
CA GLU A 215 0.28 -2.71 2.81
C GLU A 215 -1.20 -2.89 3.20
N TRP A 216 -1.75 -4.11 3.00
CA TRP A 216 -3.14 -4.40 3.38
C TRP A 216 -3.38 -4.39 4.89
N ARG A 217 -2.43 -4.89 5.70
CA ARG A 217 -2.49 -4.81 7.17
C ARG A 217 -2.45 -3.38 7.65
N ARG A 218 -1.50 -2.58 7.14
CA ARG A 218 -1.43 -1.15 7.42
C ARG A 218 -2.74 -0.46 7.07
N TRP A 219 -3.28 -0.69 5.87
CA TRP A 219 -4.58 -0.14 5.49
C TRP A 219 -5.66 -0.53 6.51
N ARG A 220 -5.70 -1.79 6.96
CA ARG A 220 -6.67 -2.30 7.94
C ARG A 220 -6.59 -1.60 9.31
N GLU A 221 -5.41 -1.44 9.88
CA GLU A 221 -5.29 -0.93 11.26
C GLU A 221 -5.09 0.58 11.35
N THR A 222 -4.81 1.29 10.26
CA THR A 222 -4.60 2.75 10.31
C THR A 222 -5.84 3.50 10.81
N ASP A 223 -5.63 4.30 11.86
CA ASP A 223 -6.52 5.25 12.55
C ASP A 223 -8.02 4.96 12.40
N LYS A 224 -8.51 3.99 13.20
CA LYS A 224 -9.94 3.62 13.27
C LYS A 224 -10.83 4.75 13.80
N MET A 225 -10.26 5.75 14.48
CA MET A 225 -11.03 6.81 15.13
C MET A 225 -11.30 8.01 14.21
N ARG A 226 -10.43 8.28 13.22
CA ARG A 226 -10.67 9.32 12.19
C ARG A 226 -11.06 8.71 10.85
N TRP A 227 -12.00 7.78 10.91
CA TRP A 227 -12.38 6.94 9.78
C TRP A 227 -13.23 7.69 8.76
N ASP A 228 -12.61 8.09 7.64
CA ASP A 228 -13.30 8.64 6.46
C ASP A 228 -13.48 7.52 5.41
N PRO A 229 -14.73 7.08 5.13
CA PRO A 229 -15.00 6.00 4.19
C PRO A 229 -14.45 6.25 2.78
N ASP A 230 -14.56 7.49 2.29
CA ASP A 230 -14.17 7.84 0.92
C ASP A 230 -12.65 7.79 0.74
N LYS A 231 -11.92 8.43 1.65
CA LYS A 231 -10.45 8.42 1.62
C LYS A 231 -9.90 7.01 1.75
N ARG A 232 -10.54 6.18 2.58
CA ARG A 232 -10.11 4.81 2.79
C ARG A 232 -10.38 3.92 1.58
N ARG A 233 -11.51 4.12 0.89
CA ARG A 233 -11.81 3.48 -0.40
C ARG A 233 -10.77 3.88 -1.45
N ALA A 234 -10.48 5.17 -1.59
CA ALA A 234 -9.48 5.67 -2.51
C ALA A 234 -8.09 5.08 -2.23
N TRP A 235 -7.69 5.03 -0.95
CA TRP A 235 -6.43 4.42 -0.55
C TRP A 235 -6.39 2.92 -0.86
N ALA A 236 -7.47 2.18 -0.56
CA ALA A 236 -7.60 0.78 -0.94
C ALA A 236 -7.40 0.55 -2.45
N TYR A 237 -8.06 1.37 -3.28
CA TYR A 237 -7.91 1.26 -4.73
C TYR A 237 -6.49 1.58 -5.20
N SER A 238 -5.85 2.60 -4.62
CA SER A 238 -4.44 2.92 -4.95
C SER A 238 -3.47 1.79 -4.62
N ILE A 239 -3.68 1.09 -3.50
CA ILE A 239 -2.88 -0.09 -3.13
C ILE A 239 -3.07 -1.18 -4.17
N LEU A 240 -4.32 -1.50 -4.51
CA LEU A 240 -4.63 -2.54 -5.49
C LEU A 240 -4.04 -2.23 -6.87
N GLU A 241 -4.19 -1.00 -7.36
CA GLU A 241 -3.63 -0.56 -8.64
C GLU A 241 -2.11 -0.68 -8.66
N THR A 242 -1.46 -0.28 -7.57
CA THR A 242 0.00 -0.41 -7.41
C THR A 242 0.44 -1.87 -7.42
N GLN A 243 -0.29 -2.76 -6.75
CA GLN A 243 0.02 -4.20 -6.72
C GLN A 243 -0.15 -4.85 -8.10
N ILE A 244 -1.23 -4.51 -8.82
CA ILE A 244 -1.46 -4.97 -10.19
C ILE A 244 -0.35 -4.49 -11.11
N PHE A 245 0.03 -3.21 -11.01
CA PHE A 245 1.12 -2.64 -11.79
C PHE A 245 2.43 -3.39 -11.56
N ARG A 246 2.85 -3.54 -10.30
CA ARG A 246 4.08 -4.27 -9.95
C ARG A 246 4.04 -5.72 -10.44
N PHE A 247 2.89 -6.38 -10.32
CA PHE A 247 2.73 -7.75 -10.80
C PHE A 247 2.93 -7.83 -12.31
N ARG A 248 2.29 -6.93 -13.07
CA ARG A 248 2.43 -6.86 -14.53
C ARG A 248 3.88 -6.61 -14.95
N GLU A 249 4.53 -5.63 -14.35
CA GLU A 249 5.93 -5.28 -14.62
C GLU A 249 6.86 -6.50 -14.40
N ARG A 250 6.63 -7.28 -13.33
CA ARG A 250 7.38 -8.51 -13.09
C ARG A 250 7.11 -9.62 -14.11
N GLN A 251 5.86 -9.76 -14.57
CA GLN A 251 5.55 -10.75 -15.62
C GLN A 251 6.23 -10.39 -16.93
N GLU A 252 6.21 -9.11 -17.30
CA GLU A 252 6.91 -8.60 -18.50
C GLU A 252 8.42 -8.84 -18.37
N MET A 253 9.02 -8.51 -17.22
CA MET A 253 10.46 -8.77 -16.97
C MET A 253 10.82 -10.26 -16.96
N ARG A 254 9.95 -11.13 -16.43
CA ARG A 254 10.15 -12.59 -16.47
C ARG A 254 10.13 -13.11 -17.91
N HIS A 255 9.15 -12.68 -18.69
CA HIS A 255 9.05 -13.02 -20.10
C HIS A 255 10.29 -12.56 -20.87
N GLU A 256 10.76 -11.32 -20.67
CA GLU A 256 12.00 -10.84 -21.29
C GLU A 256 13.23 -11.66 -20.89
N MET A 257 13.32 -12.09 -19.62
CA MET A 257 14.41 -12.94 -19.16
C MET A 257 14.34 -14.34 -19.79
N GLU A 258 13.15 -14.93 -19.89
CA GLU A 258 12.92 -16.21 -20.56
C GLU A 258 13.27 -16.13 -22.05
N GLU A 259 12.87 -15.06 -22.74
CA GLU A 259 13.25 -14.81 -24.13
C GLU A 259 14.75 -14.67 -24.29
N ARG A 260 15.43 -13.90 -23.41
CA ARG A 260 16.89 -13.78 -23.43
C ARG A 260 17.59 -15.11 -23.17
N ALA A 261 17.07 -15.91 -22.23
CA ALA A 261 17.59 -17.24 -21.94
C ALA A 261 17.42 -18.17 -23.14
N HIS A 262 16.24 -18.16 -23.78
CA HIS A 262 15.98 -18.94 -24.98
C HIS A 262 16.93 -18.57 -26.13
N LEU A 263 17.12 -17.27 -26.38
CA LEU A 263 18.06 -16.78 -27.40
C LEU A 263 19.51 -17.17 -27.09
N ALA A 264 19.90 -17.15 -25.81
CA ALA A 264 21.23 -17.58 -25.37
C ALA A 264 21.43 -19.09 -25.56
N ASP A 265 20.43 -19.91 -25.23
CA ASP A 265 20.44 -21.35 -25.44
C ASP A 265 20.49 -21.71 -26.93
N GLU A 266 19.72 -21.02 -27.78
CA GLU A 266 19.79 -21.19 -29.23
C GLU A 266 21.16 -20.78 -29.79
N ALA A 267 21.74 -19.69 -29.29
CA ALA A 267 23.08 -19.26 -29.68
C ALA A 267 24.12 -20.31 -29.26
N ALA A 268 24.03 -20.85 -28.05
CA ALA A 268 24.90 -21.91 -27.57
C ALA A 268 24.77 -23.20 -28.40
N ARG A 269 23.54 -23.60 -28.80
CA ARG A 269 23.33 -24.75 -29.71
C ARG A 269 23.95 -24.50 -31.08
N ARG A 270 23.77 -23.30 -31.64
CA ARG A 270 24.40 -22.90 -32.91
C ARG A 270 25.92 -22.92 -32.80
N GLU A 271 26.48 -22.43 -31.69
CA GLU A 271 27.92 -22.49 -31.44
C GLU A 271 28.43 -23.93 -31.34
N ALA A 272 27.73 -24.80 -30.62
CA ALA A 272 28.09 -26.21 -30.48
C ALA A 272 28.02 -26.96 -31.82
N GLU A 273 27.03 -26.65 -32.66
CA GLU A 273 26.92 -27.22 -34.02
C GLU A 273 28.07 -26.74 -34.91
N MET A 274 28.39 -25.45 -34.87
CA MET A 274 29.54 -24.88 -35.60
C MET A 274 30.85 -25.48 -35.10
N GLU A 275 31.00 -25.71 -33.81
CA GLU A 275 32.16 -26.37 -33.21
C GLU A 275 32.29 -27.82 -33.64
N ARG A 276 31.18 -28.55 -33.73
CA ARG A 276 31.16 -29.91 -34.25
C ARG A 276 31.52 -29.96 -35.74
N LYS A 277 31.05 -28.98 -36.53
CA LYS A 277 31.23 -28.95 -37.99
C LYS A 277 32.61 -28.47 -38.43
N TYR A 278 33.15 -27.45 -37.77
CA TYR A 278 34.40 -26.77 -38.16
C TYR A 278 35.58 -27.02 -37.19
N GLY A 279 35.36 -27.79 -36.12
CA GLY A 279 36.38 -28.12 -35.10
C GLY A 279 36.74 -26.94 -34.21
N ALA A 280 37.30 -27.17 -33.01
CA ALA A 280 37.55 -26.16 -31.96
C ALA A 280 38.32 -24.88 -32.40
N ASN A 281 38.97 -24.90 -33.57
CA ASN A 281 39.69 -23.77 -34.13
C ASN A 281 38.82 -22.74 -34.89
N TRP A 282 37.55 -23.07 -35.17
CA TRP A 282 36.63 -22.18 -35.92
C TRP A 282 36.37 -20.83 -35.24
N LYS A 283 36.42 -20.79 -33.90
CA LYS A 283 36.29 -19.56 -33.10
C LYS A 283 37.46 -18.58 -33.31
N ARG A 284 38.67 -19.09 -33.62
CA ARG A 284 39.84 -18.23 -33.92
C ARG A 284 39.71 -17.58 -35.30
N SER A 285 39.29 -18.33 -36.32
CA SER A 285 39.05 -17.77 -37.66
C SER A 285 37.96 -16.70 -37.69
N ARG A 286 36.93 -16.81 -36.84
CA ARG A 286 35.88 -15.78 -36.73
C ARG A 286 36.28 -14.56 -35.89
N GLY A 287 37.25 -14.73 -34.99
CA GLY A 287 37.81 -13.64 -34.19
C GLY A 287 38.72 -12.72 -35.00
N ASP A 288 39.45 -13.27 -35.97
CA ASP A 288 40.32 -12.49 -36.86
C ASP A 288 39.52 -11.75 -37.94
N ASP A 289 38.39 -12.29 -38.40
CA ASP A 289 37.47 -11.64 -39.34
C ASP A 289 36.43 -10.71 -38.67
N ALA A 290 36.32 -10.72 -37.33
CA ALA A 290 35.52 -9.74 -36.59
C ALA A 290 36.15 -8.34 -36.61
N HIS A 291 37.40 -8.23 -37.06
CA HIS A 291 38.03 -6.97 -37.46
C HIS A 291 37.67 -6.52 -38.89
N GLY A 292 36.91 -7.32 -39.64
CA GLY A 292 36.44 -7.04 -41.00
C GLY A 292 34.93 -6.81 -41.16
N ALA A 293 34.14 -6.92 -40.08
CA ALA A 293 32.89 -6.15 -40.03
C ALA A 293 33.26 -4.66 -39.98
N PRO A 294 32.54 -3.73 -40.62
CA PRO A 294 32.88 -2.31 -40.53
C PRO A 294 32.79 -1.92 -39.06
N SER A 295 33.94 -1.93 -38.40
CA SER A 295 34.18 -1.20 -37.18
C SER A 295 34.08 0.27 -37.58
N GLY A 296 32.85 0.77 -37.67
CA GLY A 296 32.54 2.19 -37.66
C GLY A 296 32.85 2.80 -36.30
N ARG A 297 33.91 2.34 -35.62
CA ARG A 297 34.49 2.95 -34.45
C ARG A 297 35.57 3.90 -34.92
N HIS A 298 35.12 4.93 -35.63
CA HIS A 298 35.86 6.19 -35.70
C HIS A 298 35.94 6.75 -34.28
N PRO A 299 37.14 7.07 -33.75
CA PRO A 299 37.25 7.82 -32.52
C PRO A 299 36.64 9.21 -32.78
N GLY A 300 35.45 9.48 -32.25
CA GLY A 300 34.86 10.84 -32.21
C GLY A 300 33.52 11.09 -32.91
N PHE A 301 32.83 10.09 -33.48
CA PHE A 301 31.48 10.29 -34.00
C PHE A 301 30.44 9.75 -33.01
N SER A 302 29.79 10.65 -32.25
CA SER A 302 28.45 10.34 -31.71
C SER A 302 27.55 9.93 -32.90
N ARG A 303 26.64 8.97 -32.75
CA ARG A 303 25.72 8.65 -33.84
C ARG A 303 24.54 9.59 -33.72
N ASP A 304 24.39 10.51 -34.66
CA ASP A 304 23.18 11.31 -34.78
C ASP A 304 22.03 10.43 -35.28
N ILE A 305 21.49 9.55 -34.42
CA ILE A 305 20.55 8.46 -34.77
C ILE A 305 19.31 8.96 -35.52
N HIS A 306 18.82 10.14 -35.16
CA HIS A 306 17.67 10.78 -35.80
C HIS A 306 18.05 11.95 -36.71
N GLY A 307 19.35 12.20 -36.93
CA GLY A 307 19.80 13.27 -37.82
C GLY A 307 19.52 14.68 -37.29
N PHE A 308 19.35 14.87 -35.98
CA PHE A 308 19.00 16.16 -35.37
C PHE A 308 20.13 17.19 -35.45
N TYR A 309 21.37 16.79 -35.20
CA TYR A 309 22.53 17.68 -35.39
C TYR A 309 22.69 18.03 -36.87
N LYS A 310 22.48 17.06 -37.78
CA LYS A 310 22.50 17.30 -39.23
C LYS A 310 21.39 18.25 -39.68
N THR A 311 20.20 18.13 -39.12
CA THR A 311 19.03 18.99 -39.44
C THR A 311 19.30 20.45 -39.04
N LEU A 312 20.02 20.66 -37.94
CA LEU A 312 20.46 21.98 -37.49
C LEU A 312 21.80 22.43 -38.11
N ARG A 313 22.38 21.68 -39.06
CA ARG A 313 23.69 21.97 -39.68
C ARG A 313 24.84 22.08 -38.65
N LEU A 314 24.79 21.25 -37.61
CA LEU A 314 25.79 21.13 -36.54
C LEU A 314 26.51 19.77 -36.59
N ASP A 315 26.60 19.18 -37.78
CA ASP A 315 27.23 17.88 -38.05
C ASP A 315 28.72 17.85 -37.65
N ALA A 316 29.42 18.98 -37.77
CA ALA A 316 30.82 19.11 -37.34
C ALA A 316 31.00 19.22 -35.81
N LYS A 317 29.93 19.45 -35.03
CA LYS A 317 29.97 19.71 -33.57
C LYS A 317 29.08 18.74 -32.77
N LEU A 318 29.05 17.48 -33.19
CA LEU A 318 28.27 16.43 -32.53
C LEU A 318 28.65 16.29 -31.05
N GLY A 319 27.68 16.41 -30.14
CA GLY A 319 27.91 16.32 -28.70
C GLY A 319 28.66 17.51 -28.07
N HIS A 320 29.41 18.29 -28.84
CA HIS A 320 30.21 19.44 -28.38
C HIS A 320 29.56 20.80 -28.63
N ALA A 321 28.46 20.88 -29.38
CA ALA A 321 27.76 22.15 -29.64
C ALA A 321 27.27 22.80 -28.34
N THR A 322 27.46 24.11 -28.18
CA THR A 322 26.93 24.83 -27.00
C THR A 322 25.43 25.12 -27.15
N GLU A 323 24.73 25.41 -26.06
CA GLU A 323 23.29 25.75 -26.11
C GLU A 323 23.02 26.99 -26.97
N GLU A 324 23.95 27.96 -26.96
CA GLU A 324 23.86 29.18 -27.77
C GLU A 324 24.02 28.89 -29.26
N GLU A 325 24.91 27.97 -29.62
CA GLU A 325 25.12 27.51 -31.00
C GLU A 325 23.90 26.75 -31.53
N ILE A 326 23.28 25.89 -30.71
CA ILE A 326 22.05 25.16 -31.05
C ILE A 326 20.89 26.15 -31.27
N LYS A 327 20.75 27.15 -30.40
CA LYS A 327 19.75 28.22 -30.55
C LYS A 327 20.00 29.09 -31.77
N ALA A 328 21.25 29.43 -32.08
CA ALA A 328 21.60 30.20 -33.27
C ALA A 328 21.32 29.41 -34.55
N ALA A 329 21.72 28.14 -34.59
CA ALA A 329 21.49 27.24 -35.71
C ALA A 329 20.00 27.01 -36.00
N PHE A 330 19.20 26.77 -34.96
CA PHE A 330 17.74 26.64 -35.10
C PHE A 330 17.11 27.93 -35.66
N ARG A 331 17.52 29.11 -35.18
CA ARG A 331 17.00 30.39 -35.69
C ARG A 331 17.28 30.56 -37.19
N LEU A 332 18.48 30.20 -37.66
CA LEU A 332 18.84 30.27 -39.07
C LEU A 332 18.01 29.30 -39.92
N VAL A 333 17.92 28.03 -39.52
CA VAL A 333 17.14 27.01 -40.23
C VAL A 333 15.64 27.34 -40.22
N ALA A 334 15.12 27.85 -39.10
CA ALA A 334 13.73 28.27 -38.97
C ALA A 334 13.38 29.43 -39.91
N LEU A 335 14.27 30.41 -40.05
CA LEU A 335 14.06 31.54 -40.97
C LEU A 335 14.10 31.13 -42.44
N GLU A 336 14.92 30.14 -42.81
CA GLU A 336 15.03 29.62 -44.17
C GLU A 336 13.86 28.69 -44.55
N THR A 337 13.33 27.93 -43.60
CA THR A 337 12.31 26.89 -43.84
C THR A 337 10.89 27.31 -43.46
N HIS A 338 10.70 28.54 -42.95
CA HIS A 338 9.38 29.02 -42.56
C HIS A 338 8.41 29.04 -43.76
N PRO A 339 7.22 28.43 -43.66
CA PRO A 339 6.28 28.30 -44.77
C PRO A 339 5.83 29.64 -45.37
N ASP A 340 5.84 30.72 -44.56
CA ASP A 340 5.48 32.07 -45.02
C ASP A 340 6.59 32.80 -45.81
N LYS A 341 7.87 32.40 -45.62
CA LYS A 341 9.00 33.01 -46.34
C LYS A 341 9.33 32.31 -47.65
N VAL A 342 8.88 31.06 -47.83
CA VAL A 342 9.13 30.28 -49.04
C VAL A 342 8.08 30.63 -50.10
N ALA A 343 8.48 31.46 -51.07
CA ALA A 343 7.71 31.73 -52.28
C ALA A 343 7.84 30.56 -53.27
N GLY A 344 6.72 30.03 -53.76
CA GLY A 344 6.68 28.93 -54.74
C GLY A 344 5.42 28.07 -54.68
N ASP A 345 5.39 27.03 -55.52
CA ASP A 345 4.28 26.08 -55.65
C ASP A 345 3.91 25.35 -54.34
N ALA A 346 2.68 24.84 -54.25
CA ALA A 346 2.17 24.11 -53.09
C ALA A 346 3.10 22.96 -52.62
N SER A 347 3.82 22.32 -53.55
CA SER A 347 4.82 21.28 -53.25
C SER A 347 6.07 21.83 -52.54
N ALA A 348 6.52 23.03 -52.91
CA ALA A 348 7.66 23.68 -52.26
C ALA A 348 7.32 24.11 -50.83
N LYS A 349 6.12 24.64 -50.61
CA LYS A 349 5.63 24.99 -49.27
C LYS A 349 5.48 23.77 -48.36
N LYS A 350 5.00 22.64 -48.90
CA LYS A 350 4.90 21.38 -48.16
C LYS A 350 6.27 20.87 -47.70
N ARG A 351 7.26 20.86 -48.60
CA ARG A 351 8.64 20.45 -48.25
C ARG A 351 9.30 21.40 -47.24
N ALA A 352 9.01 22.70 -47.32
CA ALA A 352 9.47 23.67 -46.34
C ALA A 352 8.86 23.41 -44.95
N ALA A 353 7.55 23.16 -44.89
CA ALA A 353 6.84 22.80 -43.65
C ALA A 353 7.38 21.50 -43.02
N GLU A 354 7.64 20.46 -43.81
CA GLU A 354 8.22 19.21 -43.33
C GLU A 354 9.64 19.42 -42.74
N ARG A 355 10.47 20.23 -43.40
CA ARG A 355 11.81 20.58 -42.91
C ARG A 355 11.76 21.44 -41.65
N PHE A 356 10.81 22.36 -41.57
CA PHE A 356 10.59 23.20 -40.39
C PHE A 356 10.15 22.38 -39.18
N GLN A 357 9.22 21.44 -39.37
CA GLN A 357 8.79 20.51 -38.32
C GLN A 357 9.94 19.62 -37.82
N LEU A 358 10.81 19.17 -38.73
CA LEU A 358 11.99 18.39 -38.36
C LEU A 358 12.99 19.23 -37.55
N ALA A 359 13.20 20.50 -37.93
CA ALA A 359 14.04 21.44 -37.19
C ALA A 359 13.49 21.75 -35.79
N GLN A 360 12.17 21.88 -35.64
CA GLN A 360 11.53 22.05 -34.33
C GLN A 360 11.73 20.83 -33.43
N LYS A 361 11.57 19.62 -33.96
CA LYS A 361 11.82 18.37 -33.22
C LYS A 361 13.28 18.25 -32.81
N ALA A 362 14.21 18.59 -33.69
CA ALA A 362 15.64 18.61 -33.40
C ALA A 362 15.98 19.61 -32.28
N TYR A 363 15.42 20.82 -32.30
CA TYR A 363 15.63 21.82 -31.25
C TYR A 363 15.01 21.44 -29.91
N ALA A 364 13.84 20.79 -29.89
CA ALA A 364 13.22 20.31 -28.65
C ALA A 364 14.13 19.32 -27.91
N VAL A 365 14.69 18.36 -28.65
CA VAL A 365 15.55 17.30 -28.08
C VAL A 365 16.95 17.83 -27.75
N LEU A 366 17.58 18.60 -28.64
CA LEU A 366 18.96 19.08 -28.45
C LEU A 366 19.05 20.33 -27.55
N GLY A 367 17.97 21.13 -27.46
CA GLY A 367 17.91 22.33 -26.64
C GLY A 367 17.71 22.05 -25.15
N ASN A 368 17.20 20.88 -24.79
CA ASN A 368 17.08 20.43 -23.40
C ASN A 368 18.28 19.55 -23.02
N LYS A 369 19.06 19.97 -22.02
CA LYS A 369 20.26 19.27 -21.55
C LYS A 369 20.02 17.81 -21.18
N PHE A 370 18.88 17.48 -20.57
CA PHE A 370 18.56 16.11 -20.16
C PHE A 370 18.23 15.21 -21.37
N GLU A 371 17.39 15.71 -22.27
CA GLU A 371 17.00 14.98 -23.49
C GLU A 371 18.17 14.82 -24.45
N ARG A 372 19.02 15.85 -24.57
CA ARG A 372 20.27 15.79 -25.34
C ARG A 372 21.21 14.72 -24.80
N THR A 373 21.39 14.65 -23.48
CA THR A 373 22.25 13.62 -22.87
C THR A 373 21.69 12.21 -23.12
N ALA A 374 20.36 12.05 -23.06
CA ALA A 374 19.71 10.79 -23.39
C ALA A 374 19.82 10.44 -24.89
N TYR A 375 19.81 11.44 -25.76
CA TYR A 375 19.98 11.32 -27.19
C TYR A 375 21.41 10.95 -27.58
N ASP A 376 22.41 11.65 -27.01
CA ASP A 376 23.84 11.43 -27.26
C ASP A 376 24.34 10.08 -26.69
N ARG A 377 23.59 9.47 -25.77
CA ARG A 377 23.89 8.16 -25.15
C ARG A 377 23.36 6.96 -25.94
N LYS A 378 22.33 7.16 -26.77
CA LYS A 378 21.80 6.12 -27.64
C LYS A 378 22.73 5.93 -28.83
#